data_AF-A0A2S7P429-F1
#
_entry.id   AF-A0A2S7P429-F1
#
_cell.length_a   1.000
_cell.length_b   1.000
_cell.length_c   1.000
_cell.angle_alpha   90.00
_cell.angle_beta   90.00
_cell.angle_gamma   90.00
#
_symmetry.space_group_name_H-M   'P 1'
#
loop_
_entity.id
_entity.type
_entity.pdbx_description
1 polymer ?
#
loop_
_entity_poly.entity_id
_entity_poly.type
_entity_poly.pdbx_seq_one_letter_code
_entity_poly.pdbx_strand_id
1 'polypeptide(L)'
;MLSALLHNNSTISSITGAFSILGVVAYFLYHFHQLRHPNTEIPVSVNYHFSRKCNFECGFFHTKKTSSILSLDEAKQRMKLLKEAGMRKLNFAGAEPFLYHTFMQKLLRYGKEVLEIESISIVSNGSKTTEKFLRENAAYIDIVAISCDSFNVETNIKIGRGKKGENVEQLKNIAAWCQELECFVPENNEMVKGSYLILEEGIRFLDKSDREDKASKSILDVGVRKAMTQVRWERGFMTGPRRATEVAVQRMTRQRN
;
A
#
# COMPACT_ATOMS: atom_id res chain seq x y z
N MET A 1 -39.08 7.44 -68.31
CA MET A 1 -37.84 7.27 -67.53
C MET A 1 -38.16 7.16 -66.03
N LEU A 2 -38.93 6.15 -65.62
CA LEU A 2 -39.34 5.97 -64.21
C LEU A 2 -39.48 4.49 -63.84
N SER A 3 -38.54 3.65 -64.30
CA SER A 3 -38.41 2.25 -63.87
C SER A 3 -37.01 1.87 -63.39
N ALA A 4 -36.11 2.85 -63.17
CA ALA A 4 -34.68 2.59 -62.88
C ALA A 4 -34.25 2.93 -61.43
N LEU A 5 -35.18 3.05 -60.47
CA LEU A 5 -34.86 3.36 -59.06
C LEU A 5 -35.22 2.23 -58.07
N LEU A 6 -35.53 1.02 -58.55
CA LEU A 6 -35.85 -0.15 -57.71
C LEU A 6 -34.75 -1.22 -57.68
N HIS A 7 -33.48 -0.85 -57.84
CA HIS A 7 -32.34 -1.75 -57.67
C HIS A 7 -31.34 -1.17 -56.67
N ASN A 8 -31.60 -1.35 -55.37
CA ASN A 8 -30.57 -1.64 -54.34
C ASN A 8 -31.10 -1.84 -52.91
N ASN A 9 -32.29 -2.44 -52.73
CA ASN A 9 -32.83 -2.69 -51.37
C ASN A 9 -32.17 -3.87 -50.64
N SER A 10 -31.58 -4.83 -51.36
CA SER A 10 -30.91 -5.99 -50.75
C SER A 10 -29.63 -5.59 -50.04
N THR A 11 -28.80 -4.76 -50.66
CA THR A 11 -27.49 -4.33 -50.14
C THR A 11 -27.64 -3.46 -48.87
N ILE A 12 -28.63 -2.57 -48.84
CA ILE A 12 -28.90 -1.71 -47.68
C ILE A 12 -29.41 -2.53 -46.48
N SER A 13 -30.30 -3.51 -46.73
CA SER A 13 -30.79 -4.43 -45.68
C SER A 13 -29.69 -5.32 -45.12
N SER A 14 -28.73 -5.77 -45.94
CA SER A 14 -27.58 -6.56 -45.50
C SER A 14 -26.60 -5.74 -44.66
N ILE A 15 -26.38 -4.47 -45.00
CA ILE A 15 -25.49 -3.56 -44.27
C ILE A 15 -26.10 -3.21 -42.90
N THR A 16 -27.40 -2.89 -42.83
CA THR A 16 -28.08 -2.64 -41.55
C THR A 16 -28.08 -3.87 -40.64
N GLY A 17 -28.29 -5.07 -41.21
CA GLY A 17 -28.23 -6.35 -40.49
C GLY A 17 -26.83 -6.64 -39.91
N ALA A 18 -25.77 -6.35 -40.68
CA ALA A 18 -24.39 -6.52 -40.25
C ALA A 18 -23.99 -5.57 -39.11
N PHE A 19 -24.44 -4.30 -39.13
CA PHE A 19 -24.21 -3.36 -38.02
C PHE A 19 -24.90 -3.78 -36.73
N SER A 20 -26.12 -4.34 -36.81
CA SER A 20 -26.80 -4.91 -35.64
C SER A 20 -26.10 -6.15 -35.07
N ILE A 21 -25.59 -7.05 -35.92
CA ILE A 21 -24.84 -8.23 -35.47
C ILE A 21 -23.49 -7.81 -34.85
N LEU A 22 -22.77 -6.87 -35.45
CA LEU A 22 -21.52 -6.36 -34.87
C LEU A 22 -21.76 -5.69 -33.52
N GLY A 23 -22.85 -4.91 -33.39
CA GLY A 23 -23.24 -4.29 -32.14
C GLY A 23 -23.62 -5.30 -31.06
N VAL A 24 -24.33 -6.37 -31.42
CA VAL A 24 -24.68 -7.47 -30.51
C VAL A 24 -23.44 -8.27 -30.10
N VAL A 25 -22.55 -8.59 -31.03
CA VAL A 25 -21.27 -9.27 -30.74
C VAL A 25 -20.39 -8.39 -29.87
N ALA A 26 -20.26 -7.09 -30.16
CA ALA A 26 -19.51 -6.15 -29.33
C ALA A 26 -20.13 -6.00 -27.94
N TYR A 27 -21.47 -5.96 -27.83
CA TYR A 27 -22.20 -5.95 -26.57
C TYR A 27 -21.95 -7.22 -25.75
N PHE A 28 -22.06 -8.40 -26.36
CA PHE A 28 -21.77 -9.66 -25.70
C PHE A 28 -20.30 -9.77 -25.32
N LEU A 29 -19.36 -9.36 -26.17
CA LEU A 29 -17.92 -9.33 -25.84
C LEU A 29 -17.63 -8.36 -24.71
N TYR A 30 -18.23 -7.16 -24.71
CA TYR A 30 -18.16 -6.19 -23.62
C TYR A 30 -18.73 -6.79 -22.33
N HIS A 31 -19.92 -7.37 -22.36
CA HIS A 31 -20.51 -8.01 -21.18
C HIS A 31 -19.73 -9.24 -20.72
N PHE A 32 -19.19 -10.08 -21.62
CA PHE A 32 -18.34 -11.21 -21.26
C PHE A 32 -17.01 -10.74 -20.66
N HIS A 33 -16.45 -9.65 -21.16
CA HIS A 33 -15.27 -9.00 -20.60
C HIS A 33 -15.58 -8.44 -19.19
N GLN A 34 -16.71 -7.77 -19.01
CA GLN A 34 -17.16 -7.26 -17.70
C GLN A 34 -17.50 -8.39 -16.72
N LEU A 35 -18.03 -9.52 -17.18
CA LEU A 35 -18.28 -10.71 -16.36
C LEU A 35 -16.99 -11.46 -15.98
N ARG A 36 -15.96 -11.43 -16.84
CA ARG A 36 -14.62 -11.97 -16.52
C ARG A 36 -13.79 -11.03 -15.64
N HIS A 37 -14.09 -9.74 -15.67
CA HIS A 37 -13.46 -8.72 -14.86
C HIS A 37 -14.54 -7.98 -14.06
N PRO A 38 -15.20 -8.63 -13.08
CA PRO A 38 -16.02 -7.90 -12.13
C PRO A 38 -15.14 -6.77 -11.57
N ASN A 39 -15.68 -5.56 -11.40
CA ASN A 39 -14.97 -4.36 -10.90
C ASN A 39 -14.19 -4.71 -9.63
N THR A 40 -13.00 -5.25 -9.81
CA THR A 40 -12.16 -5.73 -8.72
C THR A 40 -11.35 -4.52 -8.40
N GLU A 41 -11.85 -3.76 -7.44
CA GLU A 41 -11.26 -2.50 -7.06
C GLU A 41 -9.79 -2.72 -6.71
N ILE A 42 -8.93 -2.02 -7.44
CA ILE A 42 -7.49 -2.11 -7.26
C ILE A 42 -7.12 -1.19 -6.10
N PRO A 43 -6.30 -1.64 -5.14
CA PRO A 43 -5.84 -0.80 -4.06
C PRO A 43 -4.92 0.30 -4.58
N VAL A 44 -5.38 1.55 -4.50
CA VAL A 44 -4.57 2.73 -4.81
C VAL A 44 -3.35 2.83 -3.88
N SER A 45 -3.52 2.41 -2.62
CA SER A 45 -2.49 2.44 -1.58
C SER A 45 -2.34 1.08 -0.91
N VAL A 46 -1.11 0.58 -0.79
CA VAL A 46 -0.80 -0.73 -0.18
C VAL A 46 0.21 -0.56 0.95
N ASN A 47 -0.04 -1.20 2.10
CA ASN A 47 0.95 -1.34 3.18
C ASN A 47 1.69 -2.65 2.98
N TYR A 48 2.99 -2.56 2.73
CA TYR A 48 3.83 -3.71 2.50
C TYR A 48 4.65 -4.03 3.75
N HIS A 49 4.27 -5.14 4.40
CA HIS A 49 4.93 -5.69 5.58
C HIS A 49 5.91 -6.78 5.15
N PHE A 50 7.09 -6.37 4.67
CA PHE A 50 8.09 -7.29 4.12
C PHE A 50 8.83 -8.10 5.20
N SER A 51 8.69 -7.73 6.49
CA SER A 51 9.21 -8.44 7.64
C SER A 51 8.21 -8.44 8.79
N ARG A 52 8.31 -9.42 9.70
CA ARG A 52 7.66 -9.38 11.03
C ARG A 52 8.63 -9.17 12.18
N LYS A 53 9.92 -9.02 11.88
CA LYS A 53 10.95 -8.81 12.90
C LYS A 53 10.86 -7.39 13.44
N CYS A 54 10.76 -7.27 14.77
CA CYS A 54 10.80 -6.01 15.51
C CYS A 54 11.84 -6.10 16.62
N ASN A 55 12.44 -4.97 16.96
CA ASN A 55 13.30 -4.83 18.13
C ASN A 55 12.58 -4.29 19.37
N PHE A 56 11.28 -3.98 19.25
CA PHE A 56 10.38 -3.69 20.37
C PHE A 56 9.41 -4.86 20.61
N GLU A 57 8.85 -4.92 21.80
CA GLU A 57 7.95 -6.00 22.26
C GLU A 57 6.64 -5.41 22.77
N CYS A 58 5.96 -4.66 21.89
CA CYS A 58 4.75 -3.95 22.25
C CYS A 58 3.62 -4.93 22.62
N GLY A 59 2.97 -4.73 23.77
CA GLY A 59 1.94 -5.65 24.29
C GLY A 59 0.66 -5.77 23.45
N PHE A 60 0.51 -4.91 22.43
CA PHE A 60 -0.63 -4.88 21.50
C PHE A 60 -0.29 -5.42 20.10
N PHE A 61 0.96 -5.84 19.87
CA PHE A 61 1.41 -6.34 18.58
C PHE A 61 1.25 -7.86 18.50
N HIS A 62 0.23 -8.32 17.77
CA HIS A 62 -0.25 -9.71 17.81
C HIS A 62 0.28 -10.63 16.68
N THR A 63 1.27 -10.22 15.88
CA THR A 63 1.73 -11.03 14.75
C THR A 63 2.86 -12.00 15.14
N LYS A 64 2.73 -13.27 14.75
CA LYS A 64 3.78 -14.31 14.92
C LYS A 64 5.11 -13.81 14.33
N LYS A 65 6.18 -13.80 15.12
CA LYS A 65 7.54 -13.41 14.70
C LYS A 65 8.10 -14.45 13.71
N THR A 66 7.94 -14.23 12.41
CA THR A 66 8.63 -15.00 11.36
C THR A 66 9.91 -14.24 10.95
N SER A 67 11.01 -14.95 10.72
CA SER A 67 12.36 -14.35 10.56
C SER A 67 12.83 -14.19 9.11
N SER A 68 12.20 -14.87 8.15
CA SER A 68 12.61 -14.83 6.75
C SER A 68 11.97 -13.64 6.04
N ILE A 69 12.80 -12.65 5.69
CA ILE A 69 12.47 -11.71 4.62
C ILE A 69 12.76 -12.37 3.28
N LEU A 70 12.18 -11.81 2.24
CA LEU A 70 12.35 -12.27 0.87
C LEU A 70 13.68 -11.85 0.30
N SER A 71 14.08 -12.48 -0.80
CA SER A 71 15.14 -11.91 -1.62
C SER A 71 14.70 -10.55 -2.20
N LEU A 72 15.70 -9.73 -2.54
CA LEU A 72 15.45 -8.40 -3.12
C LEU A 72 14.67 -8.49 -4.44
N ASP A 73 14.99 -9.47 -5.29
CA ASP A 73 14.38 -9.61 -6.60
C ASP A 73 12.91 -10.03 -6.49
N GLU A 74 12.60 -10.93 -5.54
CA GLU A 74 11.20 -11.27 -5.23
C GLU A 74 10.43 -10.05 -4.74
N ALA A 75 11.01 -9.24 -3.85
CA ALA A 75 10.36 -8.03 -3.35
C ALA A 75 10.13 -6.99 -4.45
N LYS A 76 11.09 -6.79 -5.36
CA LYS A 76 10.93 -5.93 -6.54
C LYS A 76 9.84 -6.45 -7.47
N GLN A 77 9.84 -7.74 -7.76
CA GLN A 77 8.81 -8.37 -8.60
C GLN A 77 7.41 -8.17 -8.01
N ARG A 78 7.28 -8.24 -6.68
CA ARG A 78 6.00 -7.99 -5.98
C ARG A 78 5.56 -6.53 -6.12
N MET A 79 6.47 -5.58 -5.92
CA MET A 79 6.17 -4.15 -6.15
C MET A 79 5.71 -3.89 -7.58
N LYS A 80 6.34 -4.56 -8.56
CA LYS A 80 5.95 -4.47 -9.97
C LYS A 80 4.53 -4.99 -10.20
N LEU A 81 4.18 -6.16 -9.68
CA LEU A 81 2.82 -6.72 -9.79
C LEU A 81 1.76 -5.78 -9.19
N LEU A 82 2.06 -5.14 -8.05
CA LEU A 82 1.15 -4.16 -7.45
C LEU A 82 1.00 -2.91 -8.33
N LYS A 83 2.10 -2.38 -8.86
CA LYS A 83 2.10 -1.23 -9.79
C LYS A 83 1.30 -1.54 -11.05
N GLU A 84 1.53 -2.69 -11.68
CA GLU A 84 0.80 -3.16 -12.87
C GLU A 84 -0.68 -3.39 -12.59
N ALA A 85 -1.01 -3.82 -11.37
CA ALA A 85 -2.40 -3.92 -10.96
C ALA A 85 -3.08 -2.54 -10.87
N GLY A 86 -2.32 -1.46 -10.64
CA GLY A 86 -2.80 -0.07 -10.57
C GLY A 86 -2.53 0.63 -9.22
N MET A 87 -1.64 0.07 -8.38
CA MET A 87 -1.17 0.74 -7.16
C MET A 87 -0.43 2.03 -7.51
N ARG A 88 -0.74 3.11 -6.80
CA ARG A 88 -0.09 4.43 -6.95
C ARG A 88 0.71 4.84 -5.73
N LYS A 89 0.37 4.31 -4.54
CA LYS A 89 1.02 4.61 -3.26
C LYS A 89 1.47 3.35 -2.56
N LEU A 90 2.69 3.36 -2.01
CA LEU A 90 3.25 2.25 -1.25
C LEU A 90 3.68 2.73 0.14
N ASN A 91 3.31 1.98 1.18
CA ASN A 91 3.76 2.21 2.54
C ASN A 91 4.57 1.03 3.04
N PHE A 92 5.86 1.22 3.25
CA PHE A 92 6.70 0.22 3.91
C PHE A 92 6.43 0.23 5.42
N ALA A 93 5.92 -0.88 5.93
CA ALA A 93 5.61 -1.07 7.33
C ALA A 93 6.04 -2.49 7.76
N GLY A 94 5.72 -2.89 8.98
CA GLY A 94 5.92 -4.27 9.45
C GLY A 94 7.38 -4.71 9.67
N ALA A 95 7.74 -5.27 10.81
CA ALA A 95 7.41 -4.68 12.10
C ALA A 95 8.34 -3.48 12.37
N GLU A 96 9.65 -3.61 12.10
CA GLU A 96 10.59 -2.48 12.03
C GLU A 96 11.40 -2.49 10.70
N PRO A 97 11.03 -1.66 9.71
CA PRO A 97 11.72 -1.60 8.41
C PRO A 97 13.21 -1.23 8.49
N PHE A 98 13.60 -0.36 9.42
CA PHE A 98 15.00 0.08 9.55
C PHE A 98 15.93 -0.98 10.15
N LEU A 99 15.43 -2.17 10.51
CA LEU A 99 16.30 -3.34 10.71
C LEU A 99 16.98 -3.81 9.42
N TYR A 100 16.52 -3.35 8.25
CA TYR A 100 16.97 -3.79 6.94
C TYR A 100 17.35 -2.61 6.02
N HIS A 101 18.19 -1.68 6.50
CA HIS A 101 18.59 -0.46 5.77
C HIS A 101 18.96 -0.67 4.29
N THR A 102 19.89 -1.58 4.00
CA THR A 102 20.35 -1.82 2.62
C THR A 102 19.24 -2.37 1.73
N PHE A 103 18.36 -3.21 2.28
CA PHE A 103 17.22 -3.74 1.56
C PHE A 103 16.20 -2.63 1.26
N MET A 104 15.88 -1.82 2.28
CA MET A 104 14.99 -0.67 2.17
C MET A 104 15.46 0.34 1.13
N GLN A 105 16.72 0.77 1.19
CA GLN A 105 17.30 1.69 0.21
C GLN A 105 17.13 1.19 -1.23
N LYS A 106 17.39 -0.11 -1.48
CA LYS A 106 17.23 -0.69 -2.81
C LYS A 106 15.77 -0.74 -3.28
N LEU A 107 14.81 -0.95 -2.37
CA LEU A 107 13.39 -0.92 -2.71
C LEU A 107 12.86 0.50 -2.94
N LEU A 108 13.30 1.49 -2.15
CA LEU A 108 12.93 2.90 -2.33
C LEU A 108 13.34 3.40 -3.72
N ARG A 109 14.61 3.17 -4.10
CA ARG A 109 15.13 3.54 -5.43
C ARG A 109 14.35 2.85 -6.54
N TYR A 110 14.17 1.53 -6.44
CA TYR A 110 13.39 0.78 -7.41
C TYR A 110 11.95 1.32 -7.55
N GLY A 111 11.29 1.62 -6.43
CA GLY A 111 9.93 2.15 -6.42
C GLY A 111 9.80 3.51 -7.09
N LYS A 112 10.76 4.41 -6.87
CA LYS A 112 10.72 5.78 -7.43
C LYS A 112 11.30 5.89 -8.84
N GLU A 113 12.45 5.28 -9.09
CA GLU A 113 13.19 5.44 -10.35
C GLU A 113 12.70 4.49 -11.44
N VAL A 114 12.28 3.27 -11.07
CA VAL A 114 11.90 2.24 -12.07
C VAL A 114 10.40 2.08 -12.18
N LEU A 115 9.69 2.02 -11.05
CA LEU A 115 8.22 1.85 -11.05
C LEU A 115 7.45 3.17 -11.06
N GLU A 116 8.13 4.30 -10.88
CA GLU A 116 7.52 5.63 -10.82
C GLU A 116 6.30 5.65 -9.87
N ILE A 117 6.47 5.12 -8.65
CA ILE A 117 5.44 5.14 -7.62
C ILE A 117 5.26 6.58 -7.14
N GLU A 118 4.04 7.10 -7.24
CA GLU A 118 3.74 8.50 -6.98
C GLU A 118 4.00 8.90 -5.54
N SER A 119 3.77 8.00 -4.59
CA SER A 119 4.05 8.24 -3.17
C SER A 119 4.58 6.99 -2.50
N ILE A 120 5.74 7.11 -1.85
CA ILE A 120 6.34 6.10 -0.99
C ILE A 120 6.43 6.65 0.43
N SER A 121 5.93 5.87 1.37
CA SER A 121 5.92 6.16 2.79
C SER A 121 6.62 5.05 3.59
N ILE A 122 7.14 5.38 4.77
CA ILE A 122 7.73 4.42 5.71
C ILE A 122 7.10 4.64 7.09
N VAL A 123 6.54 3.59 7.68
CA VAL A 123 6.10 3.56 9.08
C VAL A 123 7.13 2.78 9.91
N SER A 124 7.63 3.40 10.97
CA SER A 124 8.68 2.83 11.83
C SER A 124 8.47 3.20 13.29
N ASN A 125 9.06 2.43 14.20
CA ASN A 125 9.22 2.80 15.61
C ASN A 125 10.35 3.83 15.85
N GLY A 126 11.13 4.17 14.83
CA GLY A 126 12.21 5.17 14.84
C GLY A 126 13.54 4.72 15.45
N SER A 127 13.54 3.65 16.25
CA SER A 127 14.70 3.25 17.07
C SER A 127 15.95 2.84 16.27
N LYS A 128 15.80 2.52 14.98
CA LYS A 128 16.90 2.16 14.08
C LYS A 128 17.09 3.15 12.93
N THR A 129 16.24 4.17 12.83
CA THR A 129 16.41 5.24 11.86
C THR A 129 17.70 6.00 12.14
N THR A 130 18.45 6.33 11.08
CA THR A 130 19.67 7.13 11.20
C THR A 130 19.56 8.35 10.29
N GLU A 131 20.19 9.45 10.69
CA GLU A 131 20.30 10.66 9.89
C GLU A 131 20.89 10.36 8.50
N LYS A 132 21.98 9.59 8.46
CA LYS A 132 22.63 9.17 7.21
C LYS A 132 21.65 8.51 6.25
N PHE A 133 20.83 7.57 6.74
CA PHE A 133 19.83 6.92 5.89
C PHE A 133 18.82 7.95 5.35
N LEU A 134 18.30 8.83 6.20
CA LEU A 134 17.31 9.83 5.78
C LEU A 134 17.89 10.76 4.72
N ARG A 135 19.10 11.30 4.92
CA ARG A 135 19.76 12.19 3.96
C ARG A 135 20.04 11.49 2.63
N GLU A 136 20.58 10.28 2.65
CA GLU A 136 20.91 9.52 1.44
C GLU A 136 19.68 9.07 0.64
N ASN A 137 18.49 9.06 1.26
CA ASN A 137 17.27 8.56 0.65
C ASN A 137 16.12 9.57 0.59
N ALA A 138 16.34 10.82 1.01
CA ALA A 138 15.33 11.87 1.09
C ALA A 138 14.57 12.07 -0.23
N ALA A 139 15.29 12.01 -1.36
CA ALA A 139 14.71 12.15 -2.70
C ALA A 139 13.66 11.06 -3.03
N TYR A 140 13.73 9.90 -2.37
CA TYR A 140 12.91 8.73 -2.66
C TYR A 140 11.76 8.49 -1.68
N ILE A 141 11.68 9.31 -0.62
CA ILE A 141 10.70 9.15 0.45
C ILE A 141 9.81 10.39 0.46
N ASP A 142 8.50 10.19 0.36
CA ASP A 142 7.55 11.30 0.50
C ASP A 142 7.09 11.47 1.94
N ILE A 143 7.01 10.36 2.69
CA ILE A 143 6.50 10.37 4.06
C ILE A 143 7.33 9.46 4.97
N VAL A 144 7.81 9.99 6.09
CA VAL A 144 8.31 9.20 7.22
C VAL A 144 7.34 9.34 8.38
N ALA A 145 6.85 8.21 8.88
CA ALA A 145 5.86 8.10 9.93
C ALA A 145 6.50 7.39 11.14
N ILE A 146 6.77 8.14 12.21
CA ILE A 146 7.36 7.57 13.43
C ILE A 146 6.29 7.32 14.48
N SER A 147 6.20 6.06 14.90
CA SER A 147 5.25 5.61 15.91
C SER A 147 5.67 6.05 17.31
N CYS A 148 4.91 6.96 17.88
CA CYS A 148 4.98 7.39 19.27
C CYS A 148 3.61 7.09 19.89
N ASP A 149 3.49 6.43 21.03
CA ASP A 149 2.16 6.25 21.67
C ASP A 149 2.01 7.12 22.92
N SER A 150 3.12 7.66 23.43
CA SER A 150 3.15 8.56 24.59
C SER A 150 4.46 9.35 24.62
N PHE A 151 4.41 10.58 25.15
CA PHE A 151 5.62 11.31 25.54
C PHE A 151 6.05 11.01 26.99
N ASN A 152 5.22 10.28 27.75
CA ASN A 152 5.55 9.82 29.09
C ASN A 152 6.34 8.51 29.03
N VAL A 153 7.54 8.52 29.62
CA VAL A 153 8.49 7.40 29.57
C VAL A 153 7.93 6.14 30.22
N GLU A 154 7.30 6.25 31.39
CA GLU A 154 6.73 5.10 32.11
C GLU A 154 5.63 4.42 31.31
N THR A 155 4.79 5.21 30.63
CA THR A 155 3.74 4.70 29.73
C THR A 155 4.36 3.89 28.59
N ASN A 156 5.38 4.43 27.94
CA ASN A 156 6.09 3.76 26.85
C ASN A 156 6.74 2.44 27.30
N ILE A 157 7.37 2.42 28.48
CA ILE A 157 7.93 1.20 29.07
C ILE A 157 6.81 0.17 29.32
N LYS A 158 5.69 0.60 29.93
CA LYS A 158 4.55 -0.28 30.26
C LYS A 158 3.94 -0.94 29.02
N ILE A 159 3.87 -0.22 27.90
CA ILE A 159 3.31 -0.75 26.65
C ILE A 159 4.35 -1.51 25.79
N GLY A 160 5.62 -1.55 26.20
CA GLY A 160 6.70 -2.25 25.49
C GLY A 160 7.36 -1.45 24.37
N ARG A 161 7.21 -0.12 24.33
CA ARG A 161 7.85 0.80 23.38
C ARG A 161 9.10 1.44 23.97
N GLY A 162 10.23 0.75 23.85
CA GLY A 162 11.49 1.19 24.44
C GLY A 162 11.61 0.79 25.91
N LYS A 163 12.78 1.06 26.50
CA LYS A 163 13.14 0.57 27.84
C LYS A 163 13.43 1.69 28.84
N LYS A 164 13.85 2.86 28.37
CA LYS A 164 14.35 3.97 29.19
C LYS A 164 13.90 5.36 28.70
N GLY A 165 13.05 5.43 27.68
CA GLY A 165 12.60 6.69 27.06
C GLY A 165 13.38 7.10 25.81
N GLU A 166 14.30 6.23 25.36
CA GLU A 166 15.12 6.44 24.17
C GLU A 166 14.31 6.67 22.89
N ASN A 167 13.08 6.14 22.85
CA ASN A 167 12.16 6.32 21.73
C ASN A 167 11.69 7.79 21.58
N VAL A 168 11.53 8.51 22.70
CA VAL A 168 11.11 9.92 22.68
C VAL A 168 12.27 10.82 22.27
N GLU A 169 13.48 10.55 22.77
CA GLU A 169 14.69 11.26 22.33
C GLU A 169 14.95 11.03 20.84
N GLN A 170 14.86 9.78 20.40
CA GLN A 170 15.03 9.42 19.00
C GLN A 170 13.98 10.07 18.10
N LEU A 171 12.73 10.20 18.55
CA LEU A 171 11.70 10.94 17.82
C LEU A 171 12.10 12.39 17.60
N LYS A 172 12.63 13.07 18.62
CA LYS A 172 13.12 14.45 18.51
C LYS A 172 14.28 14.55 17.52
N ASN A 173 15.23 13.62 17.58
CA ASN A 173 16.36 13.57 16.64
C ASN A 173 15.87 13.41 15.20
N ILE A 174 14.98 12.45 14.93
CA ILE A 174 14.39 12.24 13.60
C ILE A 174 13.65 13.48 13.14
N ALA A 175 12.87 14.10 14.02
CA ALA A 175 12.15 15.32 13.69
C ALA A 175 13.09 16.46 13.29
N ALA A 176 14.19 16.66 14.01
CA ALA A 176 15.22 17.64 13.70
C ALA A 176 15.90 17.34 12.35
N TRP A 177 16.33 16.10 12.12
CA TRP A 177 16.92 15.67 10.84
C TRP A 177 15.97 15.89 9.67
N CYS A 178 14.67 15.62 9.86
CA CYS A 178 13.66 15.87 8.85
C CYS A 178 13.43 17.38 8.63
N GLN A 179 13.47 18.22 9.66
CA GLN A 179 13.32 19.68 9.49
C GLN A 179 14.48 20.30 8.70
N GLU A 180 15.69 19.78 8.86
CA GLU A 180 16.86 20.21 8.07
C GLU A 180 16.80 19.74 6.62
N LEU A 181 15.97 18.73 6.33
CA LEU A 181 15.67 18.31 4.97
C LEU A 181 14.45 19.10 4.51
N GLU A 182 14.64 20.10 3.63
CA GLU A 182 13.58 20.97 3.08
C GLU A 182 12.35 20.20 2.51
N CYS A 183 12.50 18.89 2.32
CA CYS A 183 11.50 17.96 1.82
C CYS A 183 10.66 17.28 2.91
N PHE A 184 10.52 17.79 4.13
CA PHE A 184 9.70 17.13 5.17
C PHE A 184 8.99 18.12 6.11
N VAL A 185 7.66 17.96 6.27
CA VAL A 185 6.80 18.80 7.11
C VAL A 185 6.06 17.95 8.15
N PRO A 186 6.11 18.31 9.45
CA PRO A 186 5.38 17.59 10.49
C PRO A 186 3.86 17.69 10.31
N GLU A 187 3.16 16.55 10.38
CA GLU A 187 1.70 16.41 10.36
C GLU A 187 1.22 15.65 11.60
N ASN A 188 0.09 16.08 12.15
CA ASN A 188 -0.54 15.51 13.35
C ASN A 188 -1.36 14.23 13.05
N ASN A 189 -1.61 13.47 14.12
CA ASN A 189 -2.16 12.10 14.12
C ASN A 189 -3.56 11.93 13.52
N GLU A 190 -4.32 13.01 13.29
CA GLU A 190 -5.73 12.92 12.89
C GLU A 190 -5.94 12.29 11.49
N MET A 191 -4.87 12.15 10.69
CA MET A 191 -4.96 11.67 9.30
C MET A 191 -4.64 10.18 9.07
N VAL A 192 -4.52 9.35 10.11
CA VAL A 192 -4.33 7.87 9.96
C VAL A 192 -5.68 7.12 9.88
N LYS A 193 -6.72 7.77 9.33
CA LYS A 193 -8.03 7.15 9.06
C LYS A 193 -8.15 6.87 7.56
N GLY A 194 -7.83 5.64 7.17
CA GLY A 194 -7.97 5.17 5.79
C GLY A 194 -8.01 3.64 5.69
N SER A 195 -8.63 3.14 4.62
CA SER A 195 -8.77 1.71 4.31
C SER A 195 -7.42 1.10 3.90
N TYR A 196 -6.61 0.72 4.89
CA TYR A 196 -5.30 0.12 4.68
C TYR A 196 -5.43 -1.33 4.19
N LEU A 197 -5.05 -1.59 2.94
CA LEU A 197 -4.77 -2.95 2.51
C LEU A 197 -3.38 -3.34 3.00
N ILE A 198 -3.26 -4.48 3.68
CA ILE A 198 -2.00 -4.98 4.24
C ILE A 198 -1.56 -6.19 3.44
N LEU A 199 -0.35 -6.13 2.90
CA LEU A 199 0.34 -7.25 2.25
C LEU A 199 1.41 -7.78 3.21
N GLU A 200 1.23 -9.01 3.70
CA GLU A 200 2.19 -9.68 4.59
C GLU A 200 3.39 -10.29 3.84
N GLU A 201 4.37 -10.83 4.58
CA GLU A 201 5.60 -11.43 4.04
C GLU A 201 5.33 -12.62 3.09
N GLY A 202 4.24 -13.35 3.36
CA GLY A 202 3.73 -14.44 2.51
C GLY A 202 2.97 -13.94 1.27
N ILE A 203 2.87 -12.63 1.07
CA ILE A 203 2.22 -11.96 -0.08
C ILE A 203 0.76 -12.29 -0.20
N ARG A 204 0.15 -12.30 0.96
CA ARG A 204 -1.27 -12.46 1.10
C ARG A 204 -1.81 -11.13 1.56
N PHE A 205 -2.96 -10.75 1.01
CA PHE A 205 -3.71 -9.66 1.60
C PHE A 205 -4.31 -10.15 2.90
N LEU A 206 -4.19 -9.35 3.97
CA LEU A 206 -4.81 -9.65 5.24
C LEU A 206 -6.24 -9.09 5.25
N ASP A 207 -7.19 -9.94 5.62
CA ASP A 207 -8.54 -9.54 5.96
C ASP A 207 -8.58 -9.18 7.46
N LYS A 208 -8.93 -7.93 7.76
CA LYS A 208 -9.02 -7.40 9.13
C LYS A 208 -10.47 -7.07 9.54
N SER A 209 -11.46 -7.52 8.77
CA SER A 209 -12.88 -7.23 9.03
C SER A 209 -13.42 -7.98 10.27
N ASP A 210 -12.90 -9.19 10.54
CA ASP A 210 -13.31 -10.05 11.66
C ASP A 210 -12.14 -10.32 12.64
N ARG A 211 -12.44 -10.83 13.85
CA ARG A 211 -11.43 -11.19 14.88
C ARG A 211 -10.56 -12.41 14.49
N GLU A 212 -10.75 -12.98 13.30
CA GLU A 212 -9.93 -14.06 12.74
C GLU A 212 -8.97 -13.48 11.70
N ASP A 213 -7.67 -13.71 11.88
CA ASP A 213 -6.64 -13.36 10.89
C ASP A 213 -6.79 -14.25 9.63
N LYS A 214 -7.69 -13.87 8.72
CA LYS A 214 -7.82 -14.49 7.40
C LYS A 214 -6.88 -13.81 6.41
N ALA A 215 -6.29 -14.60 5.51
CA ALA A 215 -5.38 -14.12 4.49
C ALA A 215 -5.77 -14.69 3.12
N SER A 216 -5.59 -13.92 2.05
CA SER A 216 -5.79 -14.41 0.68
C SER A 216 -4.79 -15.52 0.34
N LYS A 217 -4.95 -16.17 -0.82
CA LYS A 217 -3.83 -16.85 -1.50
C LYS A 217 -2.77 -15.83 -1.91
N SER A 218 -1.54 -16.30 -2.14
CA SER A 218 -0.44 -15.41 -2.54
C SER A 218 -0.75 -14.70 -3.85
N ILE A 219 -0.45 -13.40 -3.97
CA ILE A 219 -0.61 -12.70 -5.26
C ILE A 219 0.32 -13.28 -6.34
N LEU A 220 1.35 -14.04 -5.95
CA LEU A 220 2.20 -14.77 -6.89
C LEU A 220 1.47 -15.97 -7.50
N ASP A 221 0.59 -16.62 -6.75
CA ASP A 221 -0.13 -17.82 -7.19
C ASP A 221 -1.37 -17.46 -8.01
N VAL A 222 -2.08 -16.42 -7.60
CA VAL A 222 -3.40 -16.08 -8.16
C VAL A 222 -3.47 -14.72 -8.83
N GLY A 223 -2.44 -13.88 -8.72
CA GLY A 223 -2.46 -12.49 -9.15
C GLY A 223 -3.20 -11.56 -8.18
N VAL A 224 -2.91 -10.27 -8.26
CA VAL A 224 -3.46 -9.25 -7.34
C VAL A 224 -4.99 -9.21 -7.37
N ARG A 225 -5.60 -9.21 -8.56
CA ARG A 225 -7.07 -9.11 -8.70
C ARG A 225 -7.78 -10.28 -8.02
N LYS A 226 -7.38 -11.52 -8.31
CA LYS A 226 -8.01 -12.70 -7.70
C LYS A 226 -7.70 -12.85 -6.20
N ALA A 227 -6.57 -12.33 -5.73
CA ALA A 227 -6.29 -12.25 -4.30
C ALA A 227 -7.23 -11.24 -3.59
N MET A 228 -7.50 -10.09 -4.23
CA MET A 228 -8.42 -9.07 -3.69
C MET A 228 -9.85 -9.58 -3.50
N THR A 229 -10.34 -10.47 -4.38
CA THR A 229 -11.69 -11.05 -4.23
C THR A 229 -11.80 -12.01 -3.04
N GLN A 230 -10.70 -12.33 -2.36
CA GLN A 230 -10.66 -13.29 -1.23
C GLN A 230 -10.61 -12.60 0.14
N VAL A 231 -10.56 -11.26 0.17
CA VAL A 231 -10.50 -10.47 1.40
C VAL A 231 -11.59 -9.41 1.39
N ARG A 232 -12.16 -9.11 2.56
CA ARG A 232 -13.04 -7.96 2.73
C ARG A 232 -12.19 -6.70 2.86
N TRP A 233 -12.30 -5.82 1.86
CA TRP A 233 -11.68 -4.49 1.86
C TRP A 233 -12.78 -3.45 1.63
N GLU A 234 -13.15 -2.71 2.68
CA GLU A 234 -14.13 -1.63 2.58
C GLU A 234 -13.42 -0.28 2.52
N ARG A 235 -13.75 0.53 1.50
CA ARG A 235 -13.44 1.96 1.50
C ARG A 235 -14.39 2.66 2.49
N GLY A 236 -13.86 3.17 3.60
CA GLY A 236 -14.58 4.13 4.46
C GLY A 236 -15.03 3.66 5.85
N PHE A 237 -14.73 2.43 6.29
CA PHE A 237 -15.18 1.96 7.62
C PHE A 237 -14.10 2.09 8.71
N MET A 238 -13.93 3.29 9.28
CA MET A 238 -13.39 3.49 10.64
C MET A 238 -14.02 4.72 11.34
N THR A 239 -15.35 4.84 11.29
CA THR A 239 -16.13 5.84 12.07
C THR A 239 -16.78 5.26 13.34
N GLY A 240 -16.33 4.10 13.81
CA GLY A 240 -16.74 3.54 15.11
C GLY A 240 -15.60 3.59 16.12
N PRO A 241 -15.89 3.73 17.44
CA PRO A 241 -14.89 3.77 18.50
C PRO A 241 -14.32 2.38 18.75
N ARG A 242 -13.56 1.85 17.79
CA ARG A 242 -12.62 0.76 18.10
C ARG A 242 -11.38 1.44 18.66
N ARG A 243 -10.85 0.90 19.76
CA ARG A 243 -9.51 1.18 20.26
C ARG A 243 -8.50 0.84 19.15
N ALA A 244 -8.38 1.71 18.16
CA ALA A 244 -7.11 1.92 17.52
C ALA A 244 -6.17 2.20 18.68
N THR A 245 -5.21 1.32 18.93
CA THR A 245 -3.99 1.75 19.56
C THR A 245 -3.55 2.96 18.74
N GLU A 246 -3.82 4.15 19.26
CA GLU A 246 -3.44 5.43 18.71
C GLU A 246 -1.93 5.36 18.55
N VAL A 247 -1.48 4.95 17.38
CA VAL A 247 -0.13 5.20 16.96
C VAL A 247 -0.13 6.69 16.69
N ALA A 248 0.37 7.46 17.66
CA ALA A 248 0.67 8.86 17.43
C ALA A 248 1.82 8.87 16.42
N VAL A 249 1.47 8.87 15.14
CA VAL A 249 2.42 8.96 14.05
C VAL A 249 2.79 10.43 13.90
N GLN A 250 3.98 10.82 14.36
CA GLN A 250 4.54 12.07 13.86
C GLN A 250 4.92 11.83 12.41
N ARG A 251 4.16 12.42 11.50
CA ARG A 251 4.30 12.25 10.06
C ARG A 251 5.14 13.40 9.54
N MET A 252 6.12 13.12 8.69
CA MET A 252 6.91 14.13 7.98
C MET A 252 6.59 14.00 6.50
N THR A 253 5.94 14.99 5.87
CA THR A 253 5.51 14.95 4.45
C THR A 253 6.35 15.87 3.57
N ARG A 254 6.76 15.39 2.40
CA ARG A 254 7.45 16.20 1.40
C ARG A 254 6.59 17.27 0.76
N GLN A 255 7.05 18.52 0.82
CA GLN A 255 6.53 19.57 -0.04
C GLN A 255 6.91 19.24 -1.49
N ARG A 256 5.88 19.11 -2.33
CA ARG A 256 6.06 19.09 -3.78
C ARG A 256 6.15 20.56 -4.22
N ASN A 257 7.27 20.96 -4.81
CA ASN A 257 7.35 22.19 -5.59
C ASN A 257 6.47 22.06 -6.83
#